data_AF-A0A4Y2UPX2-F1
#
_entry.id   AF-A0A4Y2UPX2-F1
#
_cell.length_a   1.000
_cell.length_b   1.000
_cell.length_c   1.000
_cell.angle_alpha   90.00
_cell.angle_beta   90.00
_cell.angle_gamma   90.00
#
_symmetry.space_group_name_H-M   'P 1'
#
loop_
_entity.id
_entity.type
_entity.pdbx_description
1 polymer ?
#
loop_
_entity_poly.entity_id
_entity_poly.type
_entity_poly.pdbx_seq_one_letter_code
_entity_poly.pdbx_strand_id
1 'polypeptide(L)'
;MELYTKEEEETSHVVDRNKIGRQRKKLQNALADSTKLTVSWSPLTGLYFDGRKDNTKVLIKKDKKYYPKTTKEEHYTLVNEPNSVYIGHVTAATGGAKAIKEAILNFLNQIICN
;
A
#
# COMPACT_ATOMS: atom_id res chain seq x y z
N MET A 1 40.57 -44.07 -3.67
CA MET A 1 39.24 -44.21 -4.30
C MET A 1 38.37 -43.10 -3.73
N GLU A 2 38.01 -42.15 -4.59
CA GLU A 2 36.99 -41.12 -4.32
C GLU A 2 35.64 -41.78 -4.03
N LEU A 3 34.89 -41.24 -3.08
CA LEU A 3 33.43 -41.27 -3.13
C LEU A 3 32.88 -39.95 -2.60
N TYR A 4 32.50 -39.12 -3.57
CA TYR A 4 31.60 -37.98 -3.46
C TYR A 4 30.25 -38.44 -2.90
N THR A 5 29.71 -37.76 -1.90
CA THR A 5 28.29 -37.87 -1.53
C THR A 5 27.65 -36.49 -1.53
N LYS A 6 26.61 -36.37 -2.35
CA LYS A 6 25.88 -35.17 -2.74
C LYS A 6 25.21 -34.45 -1.56
N GLU A 7 25.39 -33.14 -1.49
CA GLU A 7 24.44 -32.23 -0.85
C GLU A 7 23.23 -32.06 -1.78
N GLU A 8 22.17 -32.83 -1.56
CA GLU A 8 20.85 -32.62 -2.12
C GLU A 8 19.87 -32.61 -0.94
N GLU A 9 19.46 -31.43 -0.43
CA GLU A 9 18.16 -31.18 0.23
C GLU A 9 18.13 -29.82 0.98
N GLU A 10 18.13 -28.68 0.28
CA GLU A 10 17.71 -27.37 0.86
C GLU A 10 17.13 -26.44 -0.25
N THR A 11 16.57 -26.99 -1.33
CA THR A 11 15.97 -26.19 -2.43
C THR A 11 14.44 -26.20 -2.44
N SER A 12 13.80 -26.93 -1.53
CA SER A 12 12.34 -27.13 -1.50
C SER A 12 11.55 -25.93 -0.94
N HIS A 13 12.23 -24.94 -0.38
CA HIS A 13 11.64 -23.71 0.16
C HIS A 13 12.02 -22.44 -0.60
N VAL A 14 12.46 -22.59 -1.86
CA VAL A 14 12.69 -21.43 -2.73
C VAL A 14 11.36 -20.95 -3.30
N VAL A 15 10.73 -20.00 -2.60
CA VAL A 15 9.55 -19.32 -3.12
C VAL A 15 9.97 -18.20 -4.06
N ASP A 16 9.61 -18.33 -5.33
CA ASP A 16 9.82 -17.30 -6.34
C ASP A 16 9.14 -15.98 -5.89
N ARG A 17 9.97 -14.94 -5.70
CA ARG A 17 9.53 -13.61 -5.28
C ARG A 17 8.47 -13.01 -6.22
N ASN A 18 8.57 -13.26 -7.52
CA ASN A 18 7.61 -12.81 -8.50
C ASN A 18 6.27 -13.55 -8.35
N LYS A 19 6.26 -14.83 -7.96
CA LYS A 19 5.01 -15.55 -7.65
C LYS A 19 4.28 -14.92 -6.46
N ILE A 20 5.00 -14.58 -5.39
CA ILE A 20 4.43 -13.85 -4.24
C ILE A 20 3.87 -12.49 -4.68
N GLY A 21 4.65 -11.73 -5.46
CA GLY A 21 4.25 -10.42 -5.96
C GLY A 21 2.96 -10.48 -6.80
N ARG A 22 2.84 -11.47 -7.68
CA ARG A 22 1.62 -11.68 -8.49
C ARG A 22 0.40 -11.98 -7.63
N GLN A 23 0.52 -12.87 -6.65
CA GLN A 23 -0.60 -13.22 -5.76
C GLN A 23 -1.03 -12.03 -4.90
N ARG A 24 -0.07 -11.27 -4.35
CA ARG A 24 -0.37 -10.02 -3.61
C ARG A 24 -1.11 -9.00 -4.48
N LYS A 25 -0.67 -8.81 -5.73
CA LYS A 25 -1.34 -7.89 -6.67
C LYS A 25 -2.74 -8.35 -7.03
N LYS A 26 -2.95 -9.66 -7.24
CA LYS A 26 -4.27 -10.23 -7.49
C LYS A 26 -5.22 -10.00 -6.31
N LEU A 27 -4.74 -10.23 -5.08
CA LEU A 27 -5.50 -9.97 -3.86
C LEU A 27 -5.81 -8.48 -3.68
N GLN A 28 -4.84 -7.60 -3.90
CA GLN A 28 -5.04 -6.14 -3.84
C GLN A 28 -6.11 -5.67 -4.83
N ASN A 29 -6.09 -6.18 -6.07
CA ASN A 29 -7.10 -5.84 -7.08
C ASN A 29 -8.50 -6.33 -6.66
N ALA A 30 -8.61 -7.59 -6.22
CA ALA A 30 -9.89 -8.15 -5.77
C ALA A 30 -10.47 -7.38 -4.58
N LEU A 31 -9.61 -6.99 -3.62
CA LEU A 31 -10.01 -6.13 -2.51
C LEU A 31 -10.48 -4.77 -3.03
N ALA A 32 -9.74 -4.13 -3.93
CA ALA A 32 -10.12 -2.83 -4.51
C ALA A 32 -11.47 -2.87 -5.25
N ASP A 33 -11.79 -3.96 -5.94
CA ASP A 33 -13.08 -4.13 -6.62
C ASP A 33 -14.22 -4.36 -5.62
N SER A 34 -13.98 -5.16 -4.58
CA SER A 34 -14.97 -5.42 -3.52
C SER A 34 -15.25 -4.17 -2.68
N THR A 35 -14.22 -3.39 -2.34
CA THR A 35 -14.38 -2.19 -1.52
C THR A 35 -15.16 -1.12 -2.25
N LYS A 36 -14.92 -0.93 -3.56
CA LYS A 36 -15.74 -0.05 -4.41
C LYS A 36 -17.22 -0.41 -4.33
N LEU A 37 -17.56 -1.69 -4.50
CA LEU A 37 -18.94 -2.18 -4.43
C LEU A 37 -19.58 -2.00 -3.05
N THR A 38 -18.83 -2.22 -1.96
CA THR A 38 -19.35 -2.02 -0.60
C THR A 38 -19.56 -0.55 -0.26
N VAL A 39 -18.64 0.34 -0.67
CA VAL A 39 -18.73 1.78 -0.42
C VAL A 39 -19.85 2.41 -1.24
N SER A 40 -20.14 1.92 -2.46
CA SER A 40 -21.25 2.42 -3.26
C SER A 40 -22.63 2.11 -2.67
N TRP A 41 -22.76 1.10 -1.81
CA TRP A 41 -24.07 0.63 -1.31
C TRP A 41 -24.36 1.01 0.15
N SER A 42 -23.34 1.24 0.98
CA SER A 42 -23.53 1.67 2.37
C SER A 42 -23.14 3.14 2.57
N PRO A 43 -23.97 3.97 3.21
CA PRO A 43 -23.57 5.33 3.55
C PRO A 43 -22.34 5.30 4.49
N LEU A 44 -21.30 6.05 4.13
CA LEU A 44 -20.14 6.27 4.99
C LEU A 44 -20.61 6.90 6.30
N THR A 45 -20.65 6.12 7.38
CA THR A 45 -21.27 6.54 8.65
C THR A 45 -20.24 7.20 9.57
N GLY A 46 -18.97 6.80 9.45
CA GLY A 46 -17.85 7.45 10.10
C GLY A 46 -16.53 7.10 9.40
N LEU A 47 -15.56 8.02 9.46
CA LEU A 47 -14.25 7.84 8.84
C LEU A 47 -13.15 7.86 9.91
N TYR A 48 -12.39 6.78 10.02
CA TYR A 48 -11.19 6.70 10.85
C TYR A 48 -9.92 6.74 9.98
N PHE A 49 -8.87 7.37 10.49
CA PHE A 49 -7.52 7.32 9.92
C PHE A 49 -6.42 7.32 10.99
N ASP A 50 -5.33 6.59 10.73
CA ASP A 50 -4.29 6.23 11.70
C ASP A 50 -3.12 7.23 11.81
N GLY A 51 -3.02 8.18 10.88
CA GLY A 51 -2.07 9.30 10.99
C GLY A 51 -0.59 8.92 10.91
N ARG A 52 -0.24 7.78 10.31
CA ARG A 52 1.13 7.27 10.31
C ARG A 52 2.07 8.13 9.46
N LYS A 53 3.30 8.29 9.97
CA LYS A 53 4.40 8.96 9.30
C LYS A 53 5.56 8.00 9.17
N ASP A 54 5.82 7.55 7.95
CA ASP A 54 6.86 6.58 7.66
C ASP A 54 8.10 7.27 7.05
N ASN A 55 9.26 6.71 7.35
CA ASN A 55 10.52 7.14 6.75
C ASN A 55 10.75 6.34 5.46
N THR A 56 10.44 6.94 4.32
CA THR A 56 10.66 6.33 3.00
C THR A 56 12.06 6.67 2.49
N LYS A 57 12.80 5.65 2.01
CA LYS A 57 14.08 5.88 1.31
C LYS A 57 13.78 6.12 -0.18
N VAL A 58 14.06 7.33 -0.65
CA VAL A 58 13.91 7.74 -2.05
C VAL A 58 15.28 7.99 -2.68
N LEU A 59 15.40 7.72 -3.98
CA LEU A 59 16.59 8.08 -4.75
C LEU A 59 16.38 9.44 -5.39
N ILE A 60 17.20 10.42 -5.01
CA ILE A 60 17.15 11.76 -5.58
C ILE A 60 18.26 11.89 -6.61
N LYS A 61 17.87 12.32 -7.82
CA LYS A 61 18.81 12.63 -8.89
C LYS A 61 19.44 14.00 -8.62
N LYS A 62 20.76 14.02 -8.46
CA LYS A 62 21.55 15.25 -8.43
C LYS A 62 22.59 15.15 -9.55
N ASP A 63 22.53 16.10 -10.48
CA ASP A 63 23.28 16.07 -11.74
C ASP A 63 22.97 14.80 -12.56
N LYS A 64 23.95 13.92 -12.71
CA LYS A 64 23.85 12.62 -13.42
C LYS A 64 23.87 11.40 -12.50
N LYS A 65 23.90 11.59 -11.17
CA LYS A 65 23.98 10.49 -10.18
C LYS A 65 22.76 10.48 -9.26
N TYR A 66 22.40 9.28 -8.79
CA TYR A 66 21.32 9.07 -7.83
C TYR A 66 21.90 8.89 -6.43
N TYR A 67 21.32 9.59 -5.46
CA TYR A 67 21.71 9.50 -4.06
C TYR A 67 20.51 9.07 -3.20
N PRO A 68 20.70 8.17 -2.23
CA PRO A 68 19.64 7.82 -1.29
C PRO A 68 19.38 9.00 -0.35
N LYS A 69 18.11 9.37 -0.20
CA LYS A 69 17.62 10.31 0.82
C LYS A 69 16.47 9.65 1.56
N THR A 70 16.41 9.84 2.86
CA THR A 70 15.23 9.49 3.65
C THR A 70 14.27 10.68 3.66
N THR A 71 13.04 10.48 3.20
CA THR A 71 11.94 11.44 3.28
C THR A 71 10.88 10.93 4.24
N LYS A 72 10.19 11.86 4.91
CA LYS A 72 9.01 11.51 5.72
C LYS A 72 7.79 11.59 4.83
N GLU A 73 7.09 10.49 4.66
CA GLU A 73 5.84 10.40 3.94
C GLU A 73 4.71 10.09 4.92
N GLU A 74 3.55 10.71 4.70
CA GLU A 74 2.38 10.50 5.54
C GLU A 74 1.38 9.63 4.80
N HIS A 75 1.14 8.45 5.35
CA HIS A 75 0.22 7.46 4.82
C HIS A 75 -0.95 7.31 5.77
N TYR A 76 -2.16 7.54 5.25
CA TYR A 76 -3.39 7.44 6.01
C TYR A 76 -4.19 6.25 5.51
N THR A 77 -4.48 5.32 6.40
CA THR A 77 -5.42 4.24 6.14
C THR A 77 -6.83 4.76 6.40
N LEU A 78 -7.73 4.63 5.42
CA LEU A 78 -9.12 5.08 5.54
C LEU A 78 -10.04 3.89 5.80
N VAL A 79 -10.84 4.01 6.86
CA VAL A 79 -11.69 2.94 7.36
C VAL A 79 -13.08 3.48 7.68
N ASN A 80 -14.12 2.75 7.29
CA ASN A 80 -15.51 3.05 7.60
C ASN A 80 -15.92 2.43 8.95
N GLU A 81 -16.52 3.23 9.82
CA GLU A 81 -17.04 2.81 11.14
C GLU A 81 -18.57 2.66 11.10
N PRO A 82 -19.18 1.76 11.92
CA PRO A 82 -18.66 1.06 13.11
C PRO A 82 -18.05 -0.35 12.89
N ASN A 83 -17.74 -0.76 11.66
CA ASN A 83 -17.27 -2.13 11.37
C ASN A 83 -15.81 -2.20 10.92
N SER A 84 -15.07 -1.09 11.09
CA SER A 84 -13.73 -0.89 10.58
C SER A 84 -13.51 -1.44 9.14
N VAL A 85 -14.44 -1.18 8.21
CA VAL A 85 -14.35 -1.66 6.83
C VAL A 85 -13.31 -0.85 6.06
N TYR A 86 -12.31 -1.54 5.49
CA TYR A 86 -11.26 -0.88 4.71
C TYR A 86 -11.84 -0.18 3.47
N ILE A 87 -11.59 1.12 3.33
CA ILE A 87 -11.98 1.91 2.16
C ILE A 87 -10.79 2.03 1.21
N GLY A 88 -9.62 2.35 1.76
CA GLY A 88 -8.42 2.58 0.97
C GLY A 88 -7.28 3.21 1.76
N HIS A 89 -6.27 3.68 1.04
CA HIS A 89 -5.14 4.40 1.60
C HIS A 89 -4.89 5.67 0.80
N VAL A 90 -4.43 6.71 1.48
CA VAL A 90 -4.15 8.01 0.88
C VAL A 90 -2.77 8.47 1.33
N THR A 91 -1.97 8.96 0.38
CA THR A 91 -0.69 9.62 0.67
C THR A 91 -0.88 11.12 0.44
N ALA A 92 -0.68 11.92 1.49
CA ALA A 92 -0.72 13.37 1.35
C ALA A 92 0.62 13.90 0.86
N ALA A 93 0.61 14.95 0.03
CA ALA A 93 1.83 15.59 -0.44
C ALA A 93 2.65 16.23 0.70
N THR A 94 1.96 16.67 1.76
CA THR A 94 2.54 17.24 2.97
C THR A 94 1.70 16.85 4.19
N GLY A 95 2.29 16.89 5.38
CA GLY A 95 1.59 16.64 6.64
C GLY A 95 0.70 17.76 7.17
N GLY A 96 0.39 18.76 6.35
CA GLY A 96 -0.48 19.86 6.73
C GLY A 96 -1.95 19.42 6.66
N ALA A 97 -2.76 19.80 7.66
CA ALA A 97 -4.18 19.47 7.73
C ALA A 97 -4.94 19.76 6.42
N LYS A 98 -4.60 20.85 5.72
CA LYS A 98 -5.17 21.21 4.42
C LYS A 98 -4.87 20.16 3.34
N ALA A 99 -3.61 19.76 3.20
CA ALA A 99 -3.19 18.78 2.20
C ALA A 99 -3.78 17.40 2.48
N ILE A 100 -3.88 17.02 3.76
CA ILE A 100 -4.50 15.77 4.19
C ILE A 100 -6.00 15.77 3.82
N LYS A 101 -6.72 16.84 4.19
CA LYS A 101 -8.13 17.03 3.84
C LYS A 101 -8.35 16.93 2.33
N GLU A 102 -7.55 17.64 1.54
CA GLU A 102 -7.66 17.65 0.08
C GLU A 102 -7.39 16.25 -0.51
N ALA A 103 -6.37 15.55 -0.02
CA ALA A 103 -6.05 14.20 -0.49
C ALA A 103 -7.18 13.20 -0.19
N ILE A 104 -7.77 13.25 1.02
CA ILE A 104 -8.90 12.39 1.40
C ILE A 104 -10.15 12.72 0.57
N LEU A 105 -10.49 14.00 0.41
CA LEU A 105 -11.66 14.41 -0.39
C LEU A 105 -11.52 14.00 -1.85
N ASN A 106 -10.35 14.21 -2.46
CA ASN A 106 -10.10 13.80 -3.83
C ASN A 106 -10.24 12.29 -4.01
N PHE A 107 -9.73 11.51 -3.05
CA PHE A 107 -9.88 10.06 -3.06
C PHE A 107 -11.35 9.61 -2.96
N LEU A 108 -12.12 10.19 -2.04
CA LEU A 108 -13.54 9.85 -1.89
C LEU A 108 -14.37 10.24 -3.13
N ASN A 109 -14.10 11.41 -3.72
CA ASN A 109 -14.76 11.82 -4.95
C ASN A 109 -14.50 10.85 -6.12
N GLN A 110 -13.30 10.28 -6.22
CA GLN A 110 -12.98 9.28 -7.24
C GLN A 110 -13.72 7.96 -7.05
N ILE A 111 -14.10 7.62 -5.82
CA ILE A 111 -14.86 6.41 -5.49
C ILE A 111 -16.35 6.60 -5.75
N ILE A 112 -16.89 7.80 -5.45
CA ILE A 112 -18.33 8.07 -5.52
C ILE A 112 -18.76 8.43 -6.96
N CYS A 113 -17.90 9.10 -7.74
CA CYS A 113 -18.25 9.63 -9.05
C CYS A 113 -17.86 8.75 -10.25
N ASN A 114 -17.32 7.55 -10.03
CA ASN A 114 -17.09 6.52 -11.06
C ASN A 114 -18.03 5.34 -10.83
#